data_AF-A0A7Y4R4G9-F1
#
_entry.id   AF-A0A7Y4R4G9-F1
#
_cell.length_a   1.000
_cell.length_b   1.000
_cell.length_c   1.000
_cell.angle_alpha   90.00
_cell.angle_beta   90.00
_cell.angle_gamma   90.00
#
_symmetry.space_group_name_H-M   'P 1'
#
loop_
_entity.id
_entity.type
_entity.pdbx_description
1 polymer ?
#
loop_
_entity_poly.entity_id
_entity_poly.type
_entity_poly.pdbx_seq_one_letter_code
_entity_poly.pdbx_strand_id
1 'polypeptide(L)'
;MEIVIRLLEILNTITDDSQNGVIKKCEEFGFDPNRGDVTLNESFINLNQSRDIIKDAIGKNKLTQFPLTVQRTILQDFENVVSFQSTLVSGTDQVVNLVNAIEQLYTDIWRFGVQNLSGEVLGYTTKMNQLKDQEVKIKQLRKELDSGVQLKGELEKLLGEIQKSSTDVQSLLASSLTNNDSIKGELDKAVDAAQKAVAHLTTIQQNDITASQLLSNSVANNAEIVTLEAKIREFFSAIDNYKKDIDTTSGQAKTSVAENKKQTDDLVTELKRLEDQIKDQLEKATGFSLFHSFQTRQGNLRKSRNFWLWALSGVIALSIGLTAVIAFTTTNFNVAFYLKLSMSLPLIYAIVFCSTQYTRERKLEEEYAFKSNISISLIPYQELVEKLVAKGKPEDREKFTEFIIESISKVFTSPTSRIFGRNQSDVKPDEAVKQIGKTLETVLKPFESIFKIIKP
;
A
#
# COMPACT_ATOMS: atom_id res chain seq x y z
N MET A 1 5.92 158.02 50.44
CA MET A 1 4.64 157.45 50.91
C MET A 1 3.85 156.86 49.76
N GLU A 2 3.71 157.58 48.63
CA GLU A 2 3.07 157.09 47.40
C GLU A 2 3.61 155.74 46.88
N ILE A 3 4.94 155.56 46.83
CA ILE A 3 5.59 154.29 46.40
C ILE A 3 5.17 153.10 47.27
N VAL A 4 5.10 153.28 48.59
CA VAL A 4 4.79 152.19 49.54
C VAL A 4 3.32 151.76 49.41
N ILE A 5 2.42 152.72 49.22
CA ILE A 5 0.99 152.44 48.99
C ILE A 5 0.83 151.65 47.70
N ARG A 6 1.49 152.09 46.62
CA ARG A 6 1.46 151.40 45.33
C ARG A 6 2.00 149.98 45.40
N LEU A 7 3.10 149.79 46.13
CA LEU A 7 3.67 148.47 46.36
C LEU A 7 2.69 147.55 47.09
N LEU A 8 2.01 148.06 48.13
CA LEU A 8 1.03 147.29 48.89
C LEU A 8 -0.17 146.88 48.03
N GLU A 9 -0.64 147.75 47.13
CA GLU A 9 -1.69 147.42 46.16
C GLU A 9 -1.27 146.23 45.28
N ILE A 10 -0.05 146.27 44.74
CA ILE A 10 0.48 145.21 43.87
C ILE A 10 0.69 143.90 44.65
N LEU A 11 1.22 143.95 45.86
CA LEU A 11 1.45 142.76 46.68
C LEU A 11 0.16 142.03 47.06
N ASN A 12 -0.99 142.72 47.02
CA ASN A 12 -2.30 142.12 47.28
C ASN A 12 -2.91 141.46 46.03
N THR A 13 -2.39 141.72 44.83
CA THR A 13 -2.82 141.02 43.60
C THR A 13 -2.02 139.74 43.35
N ILE A 14 -0.84 139.60 43.97
CA ILE A 14 0.02 138.43 43.89
C ILE A 14 -0.41 137.41 44.96
N THR A 15 -1.37 136.56 44.64
CA THR A 15 -1.92 135.50 45.50
C THR A 15 -1.64 134.13 44.91
N ASP A 16 -1.77 133.08 45.73
CA ASP A 16 -1.62 131.71 45.25
C ASP A 16 -2.68 131.38 44.18
N ASP A 17 -3.88 131.97 44.29
CA ASP A 17 -4.93 131.85 43.27
C ASP A 17 -4.53 132.51 41.94
N SER A 18 -3.86 133.68 41.96
CA SER A 18 -3.41 134.32 40.73
C SER A 18 -2.26 133.55 40.08
N GLN A 19 -1.37 132.94 40.86
CA GLN A 19 -0.29 132.07 40.38
C GLN A 19 -0.82 130.74 39.80
N ASN A 20 -1.74 130.08 40.51
CA ASN A 20 -2.40 128.88 40.01
C ASN A 20 -3.20 129.17 38.73
N GLY A 21 -3.81 130.36 38.64
CA GLY A 21 -4.42 130.85 37.41
C GLY A 21 -3.44 130.95 36.25
N VAL A 22 -2.21 131.42 36.49
CA VAL A 22 -1.13 131.47 35.50
C VAL A 22 -0.70 130.06 35.08
N ILE A 23 -0.45 129.13 36.01
CA ILE A 23 -0.07 127.74 35.68
C ILE A 23 -1.16 127.06 34.85
N LYS A 24 -2.41 127.19 35.26
CA LYS A 24 -3.55 126.63 34.51
C LYS A 24 -3.65 127.21 33.11
N LYS A 25 -3.39 128.52 32.95
CA LYS A 25 -3.36 129.16 31.62
C LYS A 25 -2.18 128.69 30.77
N CYS A 26 -1.02 128.40 31.35
CA CYS A 26 0.08 127.76 30.63
C CYS A 26 -0.34 126.38 30.09
N GLU A 27 -1.00 125.55 30.89
CA GLU A 27 -1.52 124.25 30.45
C GLU A 27 -2.59 124.40 29.37
N GLU A 28 -3.54 125.33 29.53
CA GLU A 28 -4.60 125.62 28.55
C GLU A 28 -4.04 126.10 27.19
N PHE A 29 -2.98 126.90 27.19
CA PHE A 29 -2.35 127.44 25.97
C PHE A 29 -1.16 126.61 25.46
N GLY A 30 -0.77 125.54 26.16
CA GLY A 30 0.35 124.68 25.80
C GLY A 30 1.74 125.32 25.98
N PHE A 31 1.86 126.34 26.85
CA PHE A 31 3.16 126.93 27.20
C PHE A 31 3.89 126.02 28.19
N ASP A 32 5.16 125.71 27.94
CA ASP A 32 5.96 124.88 28.83
C ASP A 32 6.38 125.67 30.09
N PRO A 33 5.86 125.36 31.29
CA PRO A 33 6.21 126.05 32.53
C PRO A 33 7.66 125.77 32.98
N ASN A 34 8.37 124.83 32.34
CA ASN A 34 9.74 124.46 32.68
C ASN A 34 10.78 125.01 31.69
N ARG A 35 10.40 125.94 30.80
CA ARG A 35 11.29 126.42 29.73
C ARG A 35 12.43 127.33 30.19
N GLY A 36 12.37 127.90 31.39
CA GLY A 36 13.43 128.72 31.97
C GLY A 36 14.54 127.88 32.62
N ASP A 37 15.66 128.52 32.97
CA ASP A 37 16.72 127.89 33.78
C ASP A 37 16.21 127.45 35.17
N VAL A 38 15.14 128.11 35.63
CA VAL A 38 14.35 127.77 36.82
C VAL A 38 12.91 127.51 36.36
N THR A 39 12.24 126.50 36.94
CA THR A 39 10.85 126.20 36.59
C THR A 39 9.92 127.30 37.11
N LEU A 40 8.82 127.58 36.40
CA LEU A 40 7.85 128.59 36.82
C LEU A 40 7.26 128.32 38.21
N ASN A 41 7.06 127.05 38.57
CA ASN A 41 6.62 126.65 39.90
C ASN A 41 7.67 126.98 40.98
N GLU A 42 8.94 126.77 40.69
CA GLU A 42 10.02 127.13 41.60
C GLU A 42 10.18 128.65 41.72
N SER A 43 10.08 129.38 40.61
CA SER A 43 10.05 130.85 40.64
C SER A 43 8.87 131.38 41.46
N PHE A 44 7.67 130.79 41.38
CA PHE A 44 6.57 131.22 42.24
C PHE A 44 6.82 131.04 43.74
N ILE A 45 7.62 130.06 44.14
CA ILE A 45 8.09 129.96 45.54
C ILE A 45 8.94 131.19 45.90
N ASN A 46 9.88 131.59 45.02
CA ASN A 46 10.72 132.78 45.20
C ASN A 46 9.89 134.07 45.20
N LEU A 47 8.85 134.16 44.36
CA LEU A 47 7.92 135.29 44.31
C LEU A 47 7.11 135.42 45.61
N ASN A 48 6.59 134.32 46.14
CA ASN A 48 5.85 134.31 47.40
C ASN A 48 6.74 134.74 48.57
N GLN A 49 7.97 134.22 48.62
CA GLN A 49 8.95 134.64 49.62
C GLN A 49 9.25 136.15 49.50
N SER A 50 9.50 136.63 48.28
CA SER A 50 9.77 138.05 47.97
C SER A 50 8.61 138.95 48.41
N ARG A 51 7.38 138.55 48.09
CA ARG A 51 6.14 139.23 48.49
C ARG A 51 6.05 139.34 50.01
N ASP A 52 6.26 138.23 50.72
CA ASP A 52 6.08 138.17 52.16
C ASP A 52 7.14 138.98 52.91
N ILE A 53 8.41 138.93 52.46
CA ILE A 53 9.50 139.78 52.99
C ILE A 53 9.12 141.27 52.86
N ILE A 54 8.59 141.65 51.71
CA ILE A 54 8.28 143.05 51.44
C ILE A 54 7.02 143.50 52.17
N LYS A 55 5.99 142.65 52.28
CA LYS A 55 4.81 142.92 53.14
C LYS A 55 5.22 143.12 54.59
N ASP A 56 6.11 142.29 55.13
CA ASP A 56 6.64 142.44 56.49
C ASP A 56 7.44 143.73 56.65
N ALA A 57 8.30 144.07 55.67
CA ALA A 57 9.08 145.30 55.68
C ALA A 57 8.21 146.57 55.62
N ILE A 58 7.09 146.53 54.88
CA ILE A 58 6.08 147.62 54.88
C ILE A 58 5.38 147.69 56.24
N GLY A 59 4.85 146.56 56.73
CA GLY A 59 4.08 146.50 57.98
C GLY A 59 4.87 147.01 59.19
N LYS A 60 6.20 146.83 59.18
CA LYS A 60 7.11 147.30 60.22
C LYS A 60 7.68 148.71 59.98
N ASN A 61 7.20 149.45 58.97
CA ASN A 61 7.73 150.76 58.57
C ASN A 61 9.25 150.76 58.30
N LYS A 62 9.80 149.64 57.83
CA LYS A 62 11.22 149.49 57.52
C LYS A 62 11.53 149.81 56.07
N LEU A 63 10.59 149.58 55.16
CA LEU A 63 10.81 149.85 53.73
C LEU A 63 11.06 151.34 53.44
N THR A 64 10.43 152.25 54.19
CA THR A 64 10.62 153.71 54.08
C THR A 64 12.02 154.18 54.45
N GLN A 65 12.81 153.34 55.12
CA GLN A 65 14.18 153.65 55.55
C GLN A 65 15.19 153.44 54.40
N PHE A 66 14.80 152.75 53.33
CA PHE A 66 15.66 152.58 52.15
C PHE A 66 15.73 153.84 51.29
N PRO A 67 16.82 154.05 50.54
CA PRO A 67 16.89 155.07 49.51
C PRO A 67 15.70 154.96 48.55
N LEU A 68 15.13 156.10 48.14
CA LEU A 68 13.99 156.12 47.21
C LEU A 68 14.28 155.36 45.91
N THR A 69 15.54 155.35 45.46
CA THR A 69 15.98 154.57 44.30
C THR A 69 15.73 153.08 44.48
N VAL A 70 16.05 152.53 45.66
CA VAL A 70 15.82 151.10 45.98
C VAL A 70 14.33 150.79 46.05
N GLN A 71 13.55 151.66 46.71
CA GLN A 71 12.10 151.48 46.78
C GLN A 71 11.46 151.51 45.39
N ARG A 72 11.96 152.35 44.48
CA ARG A 72 11.50 152.39 43.07
C ARG A 72 11.91 151.15 42.28
N THR A 73 13.13 150.65 42.45
CA THR A 73 13.57 149.42 41.78
C THR A 73 12.67 148.25 42.16
N ILE A 74 12.46 148.02 43.46
CA ILE A 74 11.60 146.94 43.94
C ILE A 74 10.16 147.10 43.43
N LEU A 75 9.63 148.34 43.41
CA LEU A 75 8.32 148.60 42.83
C LEU A 75 8.27 148.22 41.35
N GLN A 76 9.27 148.64 40.57
CA GLN A 76 9.35 148.33 39.15
C GLN A 76 9.42 146.83 38.91
N ASP A 77 10.17 146.09 39.73
CA ASP A 77 10.30 144.64 39.60
C ASP A 77 8.96 143.94 39.85
N PHE A 78 8.21 144.34 40.87
CA PHE A 78 6.86 143.82 41.11
C PHE A 78 5.87 144.22 40.00
N GLU A 79 5.95 145.44 39.48
CA GLU A 79 5.13 145.88 38.34
C GLU A 79 5.41 145.03 37.10
N ASN A 80 6.68 144.73 36.83
CA ASN A 80 7.10 143.85 35.74
C ASN A 80 6.52 142.44 35.92
N VAL A 81 6.62 141.86 37.13
CA VAL A 81 6.05 140.53 37.42
C VAL A 81 4.54 140.51 37.16
N VAL A 82 3.79 141.48 37.69
CA VAL A 82 2.33 141.52 37.49
C VAL A 82 1.96 141.78 36.03
N SER A 83 2.73 142.62 35.32
CA SER A 83 2.53 142.85 33.89
C SER A 83 2.73 141.56 33.08
N PHE A 84 3.80 140.82 33.34
CA PHE A 84 4.05 139.55 32.65
C PHE A 84 3.02 138.49 33.03
N GLN A 85 2.58 138.40 34.29
CA GLN A 85 1.48 137.52 34.69
C GLN A 85 0.18 137.83 33.95
N SER A 86 -0.21 139.11 33.89
CA SER A 86 -1.42 139.53 33.19
C SER A 86 -1.36 139.23 31.69
N THR A 87 -0.21 139.50 31.07
CA THR A 87 0.01 139.24 29.65
C THR A 87 -0.01 137.73 29.35
N LEU A 88 0.56 136.92 30.25
CA LEU A 88 0.54 135.45 30.15
C LEU A 88 -0.89 134.89 30.28
N VAL A 89 -1.66 135.39 31.25
CA VAL A 89 -3.08 135.02 31.42
C VAL A 89 -3.92 135.43 30.20
N SER A 90 -3.55 136.52 29.51
CA SER A 90 -4.21 136.96 28.28
C SER A 90 -3.88 136.12 27.04
N GLY A 91 -2.97 135.15 27.14
CA GLY A 91 -2.65 134.19 26.08
C GLY A 91 -1.40 134.49 25.26
N THR A 92 -0.53 135.39 25.70
CA THR A 92 0.80 135.57 25.10
C THR A 92 1.83 134.80 25.90
N ASP A 93 2.68 134.01 25.23
CA ASP A 93 3.74 133.28 25.93
C ASP A 93 4.80 134.23 26.52
N GLN A 94 4.79 134.34 27.84
CA GLN A 94 5.73 135.15 28.63
C GLN A 94 6.41 134.32 29.73
N VAL A 95 6.40 132.98 29.65
CA VAL A 95 6.87 132.11 30.75
C VAL A 95 8.30 132.45 31.16
N VAL A 96 9.22 132.58 30.21
CA VAL A 96 10.64 132.86 30.49
C VAL A 96 10.83 134.28 31.02
N ASN A 97 10.09 135.26 30.48
CA ASN A 97 10.17 136.64 30.94
C ASN A 97 9.63 136.79 32.36
N LEU A 98 8.56 136.06 32.69
CA LEU A 98 8.00 136.00 34.04
C LEU A 98 8.98 135.34 35.02
N VAL A 99 9.55 134.18 34.66
CA VAL A 99 10.60 133.52 35.45
C VAL A 99 11.76 134.49 35.70
N ASN A 100 12.31 135.09 34.65
CA ASN A 100 13.44 136.01 34.77
C ASN A 100 13.11 137.25 35.63
N ALA A 101 11.89 137.82 35.50
CA ALA A 101 11.47 138.95 36.32
C ALA A 101 11.33 138.59 37.80
N ILE A 102 10.85 137.37 38.09
CA ILE A 102 10.75 136.86 39.47
C ILE A 102 12.14 136.62 40.07
N GLU A 103 13.05 135.99 39.31
CA GLU A 103 14.41 135.74 39.80
C GLU A 103 15.21 137.05 39.97
N GLN A 104 14.99 138.03 39.09
CA GLN A 104 15.56 139.37 39.22
C GLN A 104 15.05 140.07 40.50
N LEU A 105 13.73 140.06 40.73
CA LEU A 105 13.12 140.58 41.96
C LEU A 105 13.71 139.91 43.20
N TYR A 106 13.79 138.58 43.20
CA TYR A 106 14.35 137.81 44.30
C TYR A 106 15.80 138.21 44.57
N THR A 107 16.60 138.31 43.51
CA THR A 107 18.01 138.72 43.58
C THR A 107 18.15 140.15 44.10
N ASP A 108 17.32 141.09 43.66
CA ASP A 108 17.38 142.49 44.10
C ASP A 108 16.94 142.65 45.56
N ILE A 109 15.93 141.90 46.02
CA ILE A 109 15.56 141.81 47.44
C ILE A 109 16.78 141.36 48.25
N TRP A 110 17.46 140.30 47.81
CA TRP A 110 18.67 139.78 48.44
C TRP A 110 19.82 140.79 48.44
N ARG A 111 20.08 141.43 47.30
CA ARG A 111 21.15 142.40 47.07
C ARG A 111 20.97 143.65 47.92
N PHE A 112 19.74 144.14 48.05
CA PHE A 112 19.43 145.29 48.90
C PHE A 112 19.32 144.92 50.39
N GLY A 113 19.42 143.63 50.73
CA GLY A 113 19.45 143.17 52.12
C GLY A 113 18.10 143.29 52.83
N VAL A 114 16.99 143.30 52.08
CA VAL A 114 15.65 143.50 52.65
C VAL A 114 15.24 142.31 53.53
N GLN A 115 15.70 141.11 53.21
CA GLN A 115 15.54 139.87 53.98
C GLN A 115 16.18 139.91 55.37
N ASN A 116 17.23 140.71 55.59
CA ASN A 116 17.90 140.82 56.90
C ASN A 116 17.03 141.55 57.95
N LEU A 117 15.85 142.02 57.56
CA LEU A 117 14.92 142.74 58.43
C LEU A 117 13.82 141.83 58.99
N SER A 118 13.70 140.57 58.54
CA SER A 118 12.76 139.54 59.05
C SER A 118 13.52 138.34 59.64
N GLY A 119 13.35 138.08 60.95
CA GLY A 119 14.19 137.13 61.70
C GLY A 119 13.82 135.63 61.60
N GLU A 120 12.71 135.25 60.96
CA GLU A 120 12.18 133.87 60.98
C GLU A 120 12.60 133.00 59.78
N VAL A 121 13.12 133.59 58.70
CA VAL A 121 13.20 132.95 57.38
C VAL A 121 14.26 131.83 57.29
N LEU A 122 15.38 131.93 58.02
CA LEU A 122 16.52 131.01 57.87
C LEU A 122 16.24 129.57 58.39
N GLY A 123 15.39 129.43 59.43
CA GLY A 123 15.04 128.12 60.00
C GLY A 123 14.09 127.30 59.13
N TYR A 124 13.19 127.96 58.40
CA TYR A 124 12.25 127.31 57.48
C TYR A 124 12.95 126.74 56.25
N THR A 125 13.97 127.42 55.71
CA THR A 125 14.75 126.93 54.57
C THR A 125 15.45 125.61 54.86
N THR A 126 16.01 125.44 56.06
CA THR A 126 16.69 124.20 56.45
C THR A 126 15.74 123.00 56.53
N LYS A 127 14.55 123.18 57.14
CA LYS A 127 13.52 122.14 57.20
C LYS A 127 12.94 121.82 55.82
N MET A 128 12.77 122.83 54.96
CA MET A 128 12.32 122.63 53.57
C MET A 128 13.30 121.75 52.79
N ASN A 129 14.61 121.98 52.93
CA ASN A 129 15.63 121.15 52.29
C ASN A 129 15.63 119.70 52.83
N GLN A 130 15.40 119.49 54.13
CA GLN A 130 15.25 118.15 54.70
C GLN A 130 14.01 117.43 54.18
N LEU A 131 12.88 118.13 54.04
CA LEU A 131 11.65 117.57 53.46
C LEU A 131 11.84 117.21 51.98
N LYS A 132 12.55 118.04 51.20
CA LYS A 132 12.91 117.73 49.81
C LYS A 132 13.75 116.45 49.72
N ASP A 133 14.75 116.28 50.58
CA ASP A 133 15.58 115.06 50.61
C ASP A 133 14.77 113.81 50.98
N GLN A 134 13.87 113.92 51.96
CA GLN A 134 12.94 112.83 52.31
C GLN A 134 11.97 112.49 51.18
N GLU A 135 11.44 113.49 50.47
CA GLU A 135 10.55 113.27 49.32
C GLU A 135 11.26 112.51 48.20
N VAL A 136 12.52 112.85 47.90
CA VAL A 136 13.35 112.13 46.92
C VAL A 136 13.56 110.68 47.35
N LYS A 137 13.90 110.43 48.61
CA LYS A 137 14.07 109.06 49.15
C LYS A 137 12.77 108.25 49.09
N ILE A 138 11.63 108.85 49.42
CA ILE A 138 10.32 108.20 49.32
C ILE A 138 9.98 107.85 47.87
N LYS A 139 10.25 108.75 46.93
CA LYS A 139 10.07 108.50 45.48
C LYS A 139 10.93 107.33 45.02
N GLN A 140 12.18 107.23 45.49
CA GLN A 140 13.08 106.13 45.16
C GLN A 140 12.61 104.79 45.74
N LEU A 141 12.25 104.75 47.02
CA LEU A 141 11.69 103.56 47.67
C LEU A 141 10.40 103.09 47.01
N ARG A 142 9.54 104.01 46.59
CA ARG A 142 8.31 103.67 45.86
C ARG A 142 8.62 102.99 44.53
N LYS A 143 9.62 103.48 43.79
CA LYS A 143 10.07 102.87 42.55
C LYS A 143 10.63 101.46 42.77
N GLU A 144 11.42 101.26 43.81
CA GLU A 144 11.94 99.94 44.19
C GLU A 144 10.82 98.97 44.59
N LEU A 145 9.82 99.44 45.35
CA LEU A 145 8.65 98.65 45.73
C LEU A 145 7.83 98.25 44.51
N ASP A 146 7.57 99.17 43.58
CA ASP A 146 6.84 98.87 42.34
C ASP A 146 7.57 97.82 41.49
N SER A 147 8.90 97.90 41.37
CA SER A 147 9.72 96.86 40.73
C SER A 147 9.65 95.52 41.47
N GLY A 148 9.64 95.52 42.81
CA GLY A 148 9.49 94.32 43.62
C GLY A 148 8.12 93.64 43.44
N VAL A 149 7.05 94.43 43.32
CA VAL A 149 5.69 93.94 43.04
C VAL A 149 5.62 93.30 41.65
N GLN A 150 6.23 93.92 40.64
CA GLN A 150 6.32 93.34 39.29
C GLN A 150 7.07 92.00 39.30
N LEU A 151 8.23 91.93 39.96
CA LEU A 151 9.01 90.70 40.07
C LEU A 151 8.23 89.58 40.78
N LYS A 152 7.47 89.90 41.82
CA LYS A 152 6.59 88.94 42.49
C LYS A 152 5.55 88.35 41.52
N GLY A 153 4.93 89.19 40.70
CA GLY A 153 3.95 88.73 39.70
C GLY A 153 4.56 87.78 38.66
N GLU A 154 5.79 88.05 38.23
CA GLU A 154 6.53 87.14 37.33
C GLU A 154 6.87 85.80 38.00
N LEU A 155 7.28 85.82 39.27
CA LEU A 155 7.53 84.62 40.07
C LEU A 155 6.27 83.76 40.27
N GLU A 156 5.13 84.38 40.56
CA GLU A 156 3.85 83.68 40.70
C GLU A 156 3.44 83.01 39.37
N LYS A 157 3.66 83.69 38.24
CA LYS A 157 3.43 83.11 36.91
C LYS A 157 4.34 81.91 36.65
N LEU A 158 5.64 82.04 36.93
CA LEU A 158 6.61 80.95 36.77
C LEU A 158 6.28 79.74 37.66
N LEU A 159 5.83 79.99 38.89
CA LEU A 159 5.41 78.93 39.80
C LEU A 159 4.21 78.16 39.24
N GLY A 160 3.23 78.86 38.66
CA GLY A 160 2.09 78.23 37.97
C GLY A 160 2.52 77.38 36.77
N GLU A 161 3.47 77.86 35.97
CA GLU A 161 4.04 77.10 34.84
C GLU A 161 4.78 75.84 35.31
N ILE A 162 5.57 75.94 36.38
CA ILE A 162 6.29 74.80 36.98
C ILE A 162 5.30 73.75 37.52
N GLN A 163 4.25 74.17 38.22
CA GLN A 163 3.22 73.26 38.75
C GLN A 163 2.50 72.52 37.62
N LYS A 164 2.16 73.23 36.54
CA LYS A 164 1.56 72.62 35.35
C LYS A 164 2.52 71.60 34.73
N SER A 165 3.78 71.99 34.49
CA SER A 165 4.78 71.10 33.92
C SER A 165 5.03 69.85 34.79
N SER A 166 5.05 69.99 36.12
CA SER A 166 5.17 68.86 37.05
C SER A 166 3.98 67.90 36.92
N THR A 167 2.77 68.42 36.73
CA THR A 167 1.56 67.60 36.55
C THR A 167 1.60 66.86 35.22
N ASP A 168 2.01 67.55 34.15
CA ASP A 168 2.15 66.95 32.81
C ASP A 168 3.20 65.83 32.83
N VAL A 169 4.35 66.02 33.50
CA VAL A 169 5.39 64.99 33.67
C VAL A 169 4.87 63.78 34.45
N GLN A 170 4.11 63.99 35.53
CA GLN A 170 3.51 62.88 36.28
C GLN A 170 2.51 62.08 35.43
N SER A 171 1.69 62.77 34.63
CA SER A 171 0.77 62.12 33.70
C SER A 171 1.52 61.31 32.64
N LEU A 172 2.56 61.88 32.04
CA LEU A 172 3.42 61.19 31.06
C LEU A 172 4.10 59.95 31.66
N LEU A 173 4.58 60.06 32.90
CA LEU A 173 5.18 58.92 33.61
C LEU A 173 4.16 57.79 33.82
N ALA A 174 2.95 58.10 34.26
CA ALA A 174 1.88 57.12 34.44
C ALA A 174 1.47 56.44 33.12
N SER A 175 1.36 57.20 32.03
CA SER A 175 1.12 56.66 30.70
C SER A 175 2.28 55.79 30.22
N SER A 176 3.53 56.20 30.45
CA SER A 176 4.72 55.42 30.08
C SER A 176 4.80 54.09 30.82
N LEU A 177 4.43 54.05 32.10
CA LEU A 177 4.39 52.81 32.89
C LEU A 177 3.31 51.86 32.37
N THR A 178 2.10 52.36 32.13
CA THR A 178 1.00 51.58 31.54
C THR A 178 1.37 51.01 30.17
N ASN A 179 2.04 51.80 29.33
CA ASN A 179 2.52 51.35 28.03
C ASN A 179 3.59 50.26 28.17
N ASN A 180 4.49 50.37 29.14
CA ASN A 180 5.52 49.36 29.40
C ASN A 180 4.90 48.02 29.83
N ASP A 181 3.92 48.06 30.73
CA ASP A 181 3.17 46.86 31.14
C ASP A 181 2.44 46.22 29.95
N SER A 182 1.85 47.03 29.07
CA SER A 182 1.19 46.55 27.85
C SER A 182 2.19 45.91 26.88
N ILE A 183 3.35 46.55 26.66
CA ILE A 183 4.44 46.01 25.83
C ILE A 183 4.93 44.67 26.38
N LYS A 184 5.10 44.57 27.70
CA LYS A 184 5.49 43.32 28.36
C LYS A 184 4.46 42.21 28.11
N GLY A 185 3.17 42.52 28.25
CA GLY A 185 2.09 41.57 27.97
C GLY A 185 2.08 41.08 26.51
N GLU A 186 2.32 41.97 25.54
CA GLU A 186 2.44 41.59 24.13
C GLU A 186 3.72 40.78 23.84
N LEU A 187 4.83 41.10 24.52
CA LEU A 187 6.06 40.32 24.42
C LEU A 187 5.86 38.88 24.93
N ASP A 188 5.18 38.71 26.07
CA ASP A 188 4.87 37.37 26.61
C ASP A 188 4.02 36.55 25.65
N LYS A 189 3.00 37.17 25.01
CA LYS A 189 2.19 36.52 23.97
C LYS A 189 3.02 36.13 22.74
N ALA A 190 3.93 37.01 22.31
CA ALA A 190 4.81 36.73 21.17
C ALA A 190 5.76 35.57 21.46
N VAL A 191 6.27 35.46 22.69
CA VAL A 191 7.12 34.34 23.14
C VAL A 191 6.32 33.03 23.16
N ASP A 192 5.10 33.01 23.70
CA ASP A 192 4.23 31.82 23.69
C ASP A 192 3.89 31.38 22.25
N ALA A 193 3.56 32.32 21.37
CA ALA A 193 3.31 32.04 19.96
C ALA A 193 4.55 31.44 19.26
N ALA A 194 5.74 31.97 19.54
CA ALA A 194 6.99 31.45 19.00
C ALA A 194 7.28 30.01 19.48
N GLN A 195 7.05 29.72 20.76
CA GLN A 195 7.21 28.37 21.31
C GLN A 195 6.24 27.37 20.65
N LYS A 196 4.98 27.75 20.46
CA LYS A 196 3.98 26.93 19.73
C LYS A 196 4.39 26.69 18.28
N ALA A 197 4.90 27.72 17.59
CA ALA A 197 5.38 27.58 16.22
C ALA A 197 6.53 26.57 16.10
N VAL A 198 7.48 26.57 17.05
CA VAL A 198 8.57 25.59 17.11
C VAL A 198 8.06 24.17 17.33
N ALA A 199 7.07 23.98 18.22
CA ALA A 199 6.46 22.67 18.45
C ALA A 199 5.73 22.13 17.21
N HIS A 200 5.00 23.00 16.49
CA HIS A 200 4.38 22.64 15.22
C HIS A 200 5.40 22.28 14.14
N LEU A 201 6.50 23.04 14.03
CA LEU A 201 7.56 22.76 13.06
C LEU A 201 8.20 21.39 13.31
N THR A 202 8.46 21.05 14.58
CA THR A 202 8.97 19.73 14.98
C THR A 202 8.00 18.61 14.59
N THR A 203 6.70 18.81 14.78
CA THR A 203 5.67 17.84 14.39
C THR A 203 5.60 17.65 12.87
N ILE A 204 5.70 18.74 12.10
CA ILE A 204 5.74 18.71 10.63
C ILE A 204 6.93 17.90 10.14
N GLN A 205 8.13 18.13 10.71
CA GLN A 205 9.33 17.38 10.36
C GLN A 205 9.18 15.88 10.64
N GLN A 206 8.58 15.50 11.77
CA GLN A 206 8.35 14.09 12.09
C GLN A 206 7.35 13.44 11.13
N ASN A 207 6.30 14.17 10.73
CA ASN A 207 5.33 13.71 9.74
C ASN A 207 5.97 13.53 8.36
N ASP A 208 6.88 14.42 7.96
CA ASP A 208 7.59 14.34 6.68
C ASP A 208 8.50 13.10 6.60
N ILE A 209 9.22 12.80 7.68
CA ILE A 209 10.01 11.57 7.82
C ILE A 209 9.11 10.34 7.70
N THR A 210 7.98 10.34 8.39
CA THR A 210 7.02 9.22 8.37
C THR A 210 6.40 9.03 6.99
N ALA A 211 6.01 10.12 6.32
CA ALA A 211 5.49 10.09 4.96
C ALA A 211 6.51 9.55 3.95
N SER A 212 7.78 9.96 4.09
CA SER A 212 8.88 9.46 3.27
C SER A 212 9.11 7.96 3.45
N GLN A 213 9.04 7.46 4.69
CA GLN A 213 9.13 6.02 4.98
C GLN A 213 7.95 5.24 4.38
N LEU A 214 6.73 5.74 4.54
CA LEU A 214 5.54 5.12 3.94
C LEU A 214 5.62 5.08 2.42
N LEU A 215 6.11 6.14 1.78
CA LEU A 215 6.32 6.18 0.34
C LEU A 215 7.35 5.13 -0.10
N SER A 216 8.49 5.05 0.60
CA SER A 216 9.52 4.04 0.31
C SER A 216 8.97 2.61 0.44
N ASN A 217 8.21 2.33 1.50
CA ASN A 217 7.57 1.03 1.70
C ASN A 217 6.53 0.73 0.61
N SER A 218 5.74 1.72 0.21
CA SER A 218 4.75 1.57 -0.86
C SER A 218 5.41 1.26 -2.20
N VAL A 219 6.53 1.91 -2.52
CA VAL A 219 7.32 1.63 -3.74
C VAL A 219 7.89 0.21 -3.71
N ALA A 220 8.46 -0.22 -2.57
CA ALA A 220 8.98 -1.58 -2.40
C ALA A 220 7.89 -2.63 -2.58
N ASN A 221 6.75 -2.47 -1.89
CA ASN A 221 5.60 -3.37 -2.02
C ASN A 221 5.07 -3.41 -3.46
N ASN A 222 5.04 -2.28 -4.16
CA ASN A 222 4.61 -2.24 -5.56
C ASN A 222 5.56 -3.02 -6.47
N ALA A 223 6.88 -2.95 -6.23
CA ALA A 223 7.85 -3.76 -6.97
C ALA A 223 7.66 -5.28 -6.72
N GLU A 224 7.34 -5.67 -5.48
CA GLU A 224 6.99 -7.05 -5.15
C GLU A 224 5.71 -7.51 -5.85
N ILE A 225 4.68 -6.67 -5.89
CA ILE A 225 3.42 -6.95 -6.59
C ILE A 225 3.67 -7.17 -8.10
N VAL A 226 4.46 -6.31 -8.75
CA VAL A 226 4.83 -6.46 -10.16
C VAL A 226 5.56 -7.80 -10.40
N THR A 227 6.45 -8.16 -9.49
CA THR A 227 7.17 -9.46 -9.56
C THR A 227 6.22 -10.64 -9.40
N LEU A 228 5.25 -10.54 -8.48
CA LEU A 228 4.24 -11.57 -8.28
C LEU A 228 3.31 -11.70 -9.49
N GLU A 229 2.91 -10.58 -10.10
CA GLU A 229 2.11 -10.56 -11.32
C GLU A 229 2.82 -11.31 -12.45
N ALA A 230 4.13 -11.09 -12.63
CA ALA A 230 4.92 -11.81 -13.63
C ALA A 230 4.92 -13.33 -13.38
N LYS A 231 5.11 -13.76 -12.13
CA LYS A 231 5.05 -15.18 -11.75
C LYS A 231 3.67 -15.80 -11.99
N ILE A 232 2.60 -15.05 -11.72
CA ILE A 232 1.23 -15.49 -11.98
C ILE A 232 1.02 -15.70 -13.49
N ARG A 233 1.48 -14.76 -14.33
CA ARG A 233 1.40 -14.90 -15.79
C ARG A 233 2.16 -16.12 -16.30
N GLU A 234 3.37 -16.36 -15.78
CA GLU A 234 4.18 -17.54 -16.12
C GLU A 234 3.47 -18.84 -15.72
N PHE A 235 2.90 -18.89 -14.52
CA PHE A 235 2.12 -20.04 -14.04
C PHE A 235 0.92 -20.34 -14.94
N PHE A 236 0.14 -19.32 -15.34
CA PHE A 236 -0.98 -19.52 -16.26
C PHE A 236 -0.52 -20.01 -17.64
N SER A 237 0.59 -19.48 -18.16
CA SER A 237 1.17 -19.97 -19.42
C SER A 237 1.59 -21.44 -19.32
N ALA A 238 2.13 -21.87 -18.17
CA ALA A 238 2.48 -23.27 -17.94
C ALA A 238 1.23 -24.16 -17.87
N ILE A 239 0.15 -23.70 -17.21
CA ILE A 239 -1.14 -24.40 -17.18
C ILE A 239 -1.69 -24.60 -18.60
N ASP A 240 -1.67 -23.56 -19.43
CA ASP A 240 -2.18 -23.66 -20.81
C ASP A 240 -1.38 -24.67 -21.64
N ASN A 241 -0.05 -24.70 -21.46
CA ASN A 241 0.80 -25.71 -22.10
C ASN A 241 0.46 -27.12 -21.60
N TYR A 242 0.34 -27.33 -20.29
CA TYR A 242 -0.04 -28.64 -19.74
C TYR A 242 -1.41 -29.10 -20.24
N LYS A 243 -2.37 -28.18 -20.37
CA LYS A 243 -3.69 -28.51 -20.91
C LYS A 243 -3.58 -28.99 -22.37
N LYS A 244 -2.78 -28.32 -23.19
CA LYS A 244 -2.50 -28.72 -24.57
C LYS A 244 -1.82 -30.08 -24.66
N ASP A 245 -0.86 -30.35 -23.77
CA ASP A 245 -0.16 -31.64 -23.71
C ASP A 245 -1.11 -32.77 -23.29
N ILE A 246 -2.00 -32.51 -22.33
CA ILE A 246 -3.06 -33.45 -21.91
C ILE A 246 -4.01 -33.73 -23.07
N ASP A 247 -4.50 -32.71 -23.77
CA ASP A 247 -5.41 -32.88 -24.91
C ASP A 247 -4.72 -33.69 -26.03
N THR A 248 -3.45 -33.40 -26.30
CA THR A 248 -2.65 -34.12 -27.30
C THR A 248 -2.44 -35.58 -26.90
N THR A 249 -2.01 -35.82 -25.66
CA THR A 249 -1.76 -37.17 -25.13
C THR A 249 -3.04 -37.99 -25.08
N SER A 250 -4.15 -37.39 -24.63
CA SER A 250 -5.47 -38.01 -24.61
C SER A 250 -5.95 -38.39 -26.02
N GLY A 251 -5.76 -37.49 -27.00
CA GLY A 251 -6.02 -37.76 -28.40
C GLY A 251 -5.18 -38.93 -28.94
N GLN A 252 -3.87 -38.93 -28.69
CA GLN A 252 -2.96 -40.01 -29.10
C GLN A 252 -3.32 -41.34 -28.45
N ALA A 253 -3.61 -41.35 -27.14
CA ALA A 253 -4.02 -42.54 -26.42
C ALA A 253 -5.32 -43.11 -26.99
N LYS A 254 -6.31 -42.27 -27.29
CA LYS A 254 -7.58 -42.70 -27.90
C LYS A 254 -7.35 -43.34 -29.28
N THR A 255 -6.48 -42.75 -30.11
CA THR A 255 -6.11 -43.30 -31.42
C THR A 255 -5.37 -44.64 -31.26
N SER A 256 -4.37 -44.71 -30.38
CA SER A 256 -3.60 -45.94 -30.15
C SER A 256 -4.45 -47.08 -29.59
N VAL A 257 -5.37 -46.79 -28.67
CA VAL A 257 -6.33 -47.78 -28.16
C VAL A 257 -7.26 -48.27 -29.26
N ALA A 258 -7.77 -47.38 -30.12
CA ALA A 258 -8.61 -47.76 -31.25
C ALA A 258 -7.87 -48.65 -32.25
N GLU A 259 -6.61 -48.32 -32.56
CA GLU A 259 -5.77 -49.09 -33.48
C GLU A 259 -5.37 -50.46 -32.91
N ASN A 260 -4.94 -50.52 -31.66
CA ASN A 260 -4.64 -51.78 -30.97
C ASN A 260 -5.87 -52.67 -30.86
N LYS A 261 -7.05 -52.09 -30.57
CA LYS A 261 -8.31 -52.85 -30.55
C LYS A 261 -8.60 -53.46 -31.92
N LYS A 262 -8.47 -52.69 -32.99
CA LYS A 262 -8.65 -53.20 -34.36
C LYS A 262 -7.67 -54.33 -34.66
N GLN A 263 -6.37 -54.14 -34.39
CA GLN A 263 -5.36 -55.18 -34.60
C GLN A 263 -5.65 -56.45 -33.78
N THR A 264 -6.13 -56.30 -32.55
CA THR A 264 -6.51 -57.42 -31.69
C THR A 264 -7.72 -58.15 -32.26
N ASP A 265 -8.75 -57.44 -32.71
CA ASP A 265 -9.94 -58.03 -33.33
C ASP A 265 -9.58 -58.79 -34.64
N ASP A 266 -8.68 -58.22 -35.44
CA ASP A 266 -8.15 -58.86 -36.66
C ASP A 266 -7.38 -60.16 -36.31
N LEU A 267 -6.50 -60.12 -35.31
CA LEU A 267 -5.78 -61.29 -34.79
C LEU A 267 -6.70 -62.37 -34.26
N VAL A 268 -7.72 -62.01 -33.47
CA VAL A 268 -8.70 -62.96 -32.93
C VAL A 268 -9.49 -63.63 -34.06
N THR A 269 -9.85 -62.88 -35.10
CA THR A 269 -10.54 -63.41 -36.27
C THR A 269 -9.66 -64.41 -37.02
N GLU A 270 -8.39 -64.08 -37.21
CA GLU A 270 -7.43 -64.97 -37.88
C GLU A 270 -7.14 -66.23 -37.06
N LEU A 271 -7.01 -66.11 -35.74
CA LEU A 271 -6.83 -67.27 -34.86
C LEU A 271 -8.01 -68.22 -34.91
N LYS A 272 -9.26 -67.71 -34.90
CA LYS A 272 -10.45 -68.54 -35.08
C LYS A 272 -10.46 -69.25 -36.43
N ARG A 273 -10.08 -68.54 -37.50
CA ARG A 273 -9.99 -69.12 -38.85
C ARG A 273 -8.97 -70.27 -38.90
N LEU A 274 -7.81 -70.09 -38.26
CA LEU A 274 -6.78 -71.13 -38.16
C LEU A 274 -7.24 -72.32 -37.31
N GLU A 275 -7.92 -72.06 -36.18
CA GLU A 275 -8.51 -73.09 -35.32
C GLU A 275 -9.52 -73.96 -36.11
N ASP A 276 -10.44 -73.32 -36.84
CA ASP A 276 -11.42 -74.03 -37.69
C ASP A 276 -10.73 -74.87 -38.78
N GLN A 277 -9.67 -74.35 -39.40
CA GLN A 277 -8.88 -75.09 -40.38
C GLN A 277 -8.16 -76.30 -39.78
N ILE A 278 -7.56 -76.14 -38.60
CA ILE A 278 -6.89 -77.23 -37.89
C ILE A 278 -7.91 -78.31 -37.52
N LYS A 279 -9.11 -77.92 -37.05
CA LYS A 279 -10.18 -78.84 -36.71
C LYS A 279 -10.67 -79.64 -37.92
N ASP A 280 -10.96 -78.98 -39.03
CA ASP A 280 -11.37 -79.63 -40.30
C ASP A 280 -10.28 -80.60 -40.82
N GLN A 281 -9.00 -80.21 -40.73
CA GLN A 281 -7.90 -81.09 -41.12
C GLN A 281 -7.72 -82.29 -40.19
N LEU A 282 -7.88 -82.12 -38.88
CA LEU A 282 -7.83 -83.21 -37.90
C LEU A 282 -8.98 -84.20 -38.10
N GLU A 283 -10.20 -83.72 -38.30
CA GLU A 283 -11.39 -84.54 -38.58
C GLU A 283 -11.20 -85.38 -39.87
N LYS A 284 -10.69 -84.75 -40.94
CA LYS A 284 -10.38 -85.44 -42.22
C LYS A 284 -9.24 -86.44 -42.09
N ALA A 285 -8.18 -86.10 -41.36
CA ALA A 285 -6.97 -86.91 -41.29
C ALA A 285 -7.11 -88.15 -40.40
N THR A 286 -7.82 -88.06 -39.27
CA THR A 286 -7.68 -89.07 -38.20
C THR A 286 -8.82 -90.09 -38.12
N GLY A 287 -10.09 -89.68 -38.21
CA GLY A 287 -11.18 -90.64 -38.04
C GLY A 287 -11.63 -91.31 -39.35
N PHE A 288 -11.74 -90.54 -40.45
CA PHE A 288 -12.24 -91.07 -41.72
C PHE A 288 -11.20 -91.94 -42.46
N SER A 289 -9.92 -91.53 -42.44
CA SER A 289 -8.84 -92.28 -43.12
C SER A 289 -8.53 -93.63 -42.45
N LEU A 290 -8.59 -93.67 -41.11
CA LEU A 290 -8.31 -94.86 -40.30
C LEU A 290 -9.44 -95.89 -40.45
N PHE A 291 -10.69 -95.44 -40.41
CA PHE A 291 -11.86 -96.28 -40.71
C PHE A 291 -11.77 -96.91 -42.09
N HIS A 292 -11.50 -96.10 -43.13
CA HIS A 292 -11.43 -96.60 -44.50
C HIS A 292 -10.29 -97.61 -44.65
N SER A 293 -9.12 -97.34 -44.08
CA SER A 293 -7.97 -98.25 -44.12
C SER A 293 -8.26 -99.60 -43.45
N PHE A 294 -8.92 -99.60 -42.29
CA PHE A 294 -9.32 -100.84 -41.61
C PHE A 294 -10.43 -101.59 -42.36
N GLN A 295 -11.40 -100.87 -42.92
CA GLN A 295 -12.48 -101.47 -43.71
C GLN A 295 -11.96 -102.10 -45.00
N THR A 296 -11.07 -101.44 -45.73
CA THR A 296 -10.42 -101.99 -46.92
C THR A 296 -9.63 -103.25 -46.57
N ARG A 297 -8.87 -103.23 -45.46
CA ARG A 297 -8.11 -104.41 -45.02
C ARG A 297 -9.01 -105.56 -44.60
N GLN A 298 -10.09 -105.29 -43.87
CA GLN A 298 -11.13 -106.28 -43.53
C GLN A 298 -11.73 -106.91 -44.80
N GLY A 299 -12.07 -106.10 -45.80
CA GLY A 299 -12.61 -106.59 -47.07
C GLY A 299 -11.66 -107.52 -47.82
N ASN A 300 -10.36 -107.22 -47.80
CA ASN A 300 -9.33 -108.07 -48.41
C ASN A 300 -9.13 -109.39 -47.63
N LEU A 301 -9.15 -109.34 -46.30
CA LEU A 301 -9.09 -110.55 -45.46
C LEU A 301 -10.32 -111.44 -45.65
N ARG A 302 -11.51 -110.85 -45.82
CA ARG A 302 -12.74 -111.61 -46.14
C ARG A 302 -12.62 -112.37 -47.46
N LYS A 303 -12.01 -111.76 -48.48
CA LYS A 303 -11.72 -112.44 -49.76
C LYS A 303 -10.70 -113.57 -49.57
N SER A 304 -9.63 -113.34 -48.82
CA SER A 304 -8.62 -114.35 -48.46
C SER A 304 -9.24 -115.53 -47.71
N ARG A 305 -10.07 -115.26 -46.68
CA ARG A 305 -10.84 -116.28 -45.94
C ARG A 305 -11.71 -117.12 -46.88
N ASN A 306 -12.46 -116.48 -47.77
CA ASN A 306 -13.30 -117.20 -48.72
C ASN A 306 -12.45 -118.05 -49.68
N PHE A 307 -11.29 -117.55 -50.13
CA PHE A 307 -10.35 -118.35 -50.92
C PHE A 307 -9.89 -119.59 -50.17
N TRP A 308 -9.50 -119.48 -48.89
CA TRP A 308 -9.08 -120.64 -48.08
C TRP A 308 -10.21 -121.61 -47.78
N LEU A 309 -11.46 -121.14 -47.66
CA LEU A 309 -12.64 -121.99 -47.53
C LEU A 309 -12.91 -122.80 -48.80
N TRP A 310 -12.78 -122.16 -49.97
CA TRP A 310 -12.86 -122.83 -51.26
C TRP A 310 -11.70 -123.80 -51.49
N ALA A 311 -10.48 -123.43 -51.12
CA ALA A 311 -9.30 -124.29 -51.19
C ALA A 311 -9.46 -125.54 -50.28
N LEU A 312 -9.92 -125.36 -49.05
CA LEU A 312 -10.21 -126.46 -48.12
C LEU A 312 -11.26 -127.41 -48.70
N SER A 313 -12.37 -126.87 -49.20
CA SER A 313 -13.42 -127.66 -49.86
C SER A 313 -12.87 -128.41 -51.08
N GLY A 314 -12.01 -127.78 -51.87
CA GLY A 314 -11.33 -128.39 -53.02
C GLY A 314 -10.41 -129.54 -52.63
N VAL A 315 -9.60 -129.39 -51.58
CA VAL A 315 -8.71 -130.46 -51.09
C VAL A 315 -9.52 -131.65 -50.55
N ILE A 316 -10.63 -131.40 -49.85
CA ILE A 316 -11.52 -132.46 -49.36
C ILE A 316 -12.16 -133.21 -50.54
N ALA A 317 -12.69 -132.48 -51.52
CA ALA A 317 -13.28 -133.08 -52.73
C ALA A 317 -12.25 -133.89 -53.52
N LEU A 318 -11.02 -133.39 -53.64
CA LEU A 318 -9.90 -134.09 -54.27
C LEU A 318 -9.55 -135.38 -53.53
N SER A 319 -9.53 -135.35 -52.20
CA SER A 319 -9.29 -136.54 -51.37
C SER A 319 -10.34 -137.63 -51.59
N ILE A 320 -11.63 -137.25 -51.66
CA ILE A 320 -12.73 -138.19 -51.93
C ILE A 320 -12.65 -138.71 -53.37
N GLY A 321 -12.42 -137.81 -54.34
CA GLY A 321 -12.31 -138.15 -55.76
C GLY A 321 -11.17 -139.12 -56.07
N LEU A 322 -9.96 -138.87 -55.54
CA LEU A 322 -8.84 -139.80 -55.70
C LEU A 322 -9.11 -141.16 -55.05
N THR A 323 -9.79 -141.18 -53.90
CA THR A 323 -10.16 -142.43 -53.24
C THR A 323 -11.11 -143.26 -54.10
N ALA A 324 -12.06 -142.61 -54.78
CA ALA A 324 -12.96 -143.25 -55.73
C ALA A 324 -12.22 -143.75 -56.98
N VAL A 325 -11.34 -142.94 -57.59
CA VAL A 325 -10.57 -143.35 -58.78
C VAL A 325 -9.67 -144.56 -58.49
N ILE A 326 -8.95 -144.55 -57.36
CA ILE A 326 -8.09 -145.69 -56.98
C ILE A 326 -8.93 -146.96 -56.75
N ALA A 327 -10.17 -146.83 -56.26
CA ALA A 327 -11.08 -147.97 -56.08
C ALA A 327 -11.58 -148.57 -57.40
N PHE A 328 -11.73 -147.77 -58.46
CA PHE A 328 -12.22 -148.24 -59.76
C PHE A 328 -11.13 -148.74 -60.72
N THR A 329 -9.86 -148.30 -60.58
CA THR A 329 -8.81 -148.56 -61.59
C THR A 329 -7.81 -149.67 -61.23
N THR A 330 -7.65 -150.07 -59.95
CA THR A 330 -6.61 -151.03 -59.54
C THR A 330 -7.16 -152.26 -58.82
N THR A 331 -6.87 -153.46 -59.33
CA THR A 331 -7.21 -154.76 -58.72
C THR A 331 -6.09 -155.37 -57.87
N ASN A 332 -4.92 -154.74 -57.79
CA ASN A 332 -3.77 -155.17 -56.99
C ASN A 332 -3.73 -154.46 -55.62
N PHE A 333 -4.01 -155.21 -54.55
CA PHE A 333 -4.16 -154.67 -53.19
C PHE A 333 -2.91 -153.93 -52.66
N ASN A 334 -1.71 -154.49 -52.86
CA ASN A 334 -0.47 -153.90 -52.34
C ASN A 334 -0.14 -152.54 -52.99
N VAL A 335 -0.32 -152.42 -54.31
CA VAL A 335 -0.03 -151.16 -55.03
C VAL A 335 -1.03 -150.09 -54.63
N ALA A 336 -2.33 -150.43 -54.55
CA ALA A 336 -3.36 -149.49 -54.10
C ALA A 336 -3.14 -148.97 -52.67
N PHE A 337 -2.61 -149.81 -51.77
CA PHE A 337 -2.33 -149.43 -50.39
C PHE A 337 -1.18 -148.42 -50.28
N TYR A 338 -0.02 -148.69 -50.89
CA TYR A 338 1.12 -147.77 -50.83
C TYR A 338 0.85 -146.44 -51.56
N LEU A 339 0.06 -146.45 -52.64
CA LEU A 339 -0.33 -145.24 -53.37
C LEU A 339 -1.31 -144.37 -52.54
N LYS A 340 -2.27 -145.00 -51.85
CA LYS A 340 -3.15 -144.30 -50.89
C LYS A 340 -2.35 -143.72 -49.72
N LEU A 341 -1.39 -144.45 -49.18
CA LEU A 341 -0.57 -144.01 -48.05
C LEU A 341 0.37 -142.85 -48.41
N SER A 342 1.03 -142.92 -49.57
CA SER A 342 1.93 -141.85 -50.02
C SER A 342 1.18 -140.55 -50.33
N MET A 343 -0.08 -140.63 -50.75
CA MET A 343 -0.90 -139.45 -51.09
C MET A 343 -1.72 -138.92 -49.91
N SER A 344 -2.07 -139.77 -48.93
CA SER A 344 -2.82 -139.34 -47.76
C SER A 344 -2.02 -138.41 -46.85
N LEU A 345 -0.70 -138.62 -46.71
CA LEU A 345 0.17 -137.77 -45.90
C LEU A 345 0.20 -136.30 -46.40
N PRO A 346 0.47 -136.01 -47.69
CA PRO A 346 0.36 -134.66 -48.24
C PRO A 346 -1.05 -134.05 -48.14
N LEU A 347 -2.10 -134.85 -48.34
CA LEU A 347 -3.48 -134.37 -48.28
C LEU A 347 -3.91 -134.00 -46.86
N ILE A 348 -3.56 -134.82 -45.86
CA ILE A 348 -3.83 -134.52 -44.45
C ILE A 348 -3.10 -133.24 -44.04
N TYR A 349 -1.83 -133.08 -44.44
CA TYR A 349 -1.10 -131.84 -44.21
C TYR A 349 -1.80 -130.64 -44.88
N ALA A 350 -2.23 -130.78 -46.14
CA ALA A 350 -2.92 -129.72 -46.87
C ALA A 350 -4.27 -129.33 -46.22
N ILE A 351 -5.04 -130.29 -45.70
CA ILE A 351 -6.30 -130.04 -44.98
C ILE A 351 -6.03 -129.28 -43.68
N VAL A 352 -5.07 -129.74 -42.86
CA VAL A 352 -4.69 -129.08 -41.60
C VAL A 352 -4.17 -127.68 -41.86
N PHE A 353 -3.34 -127.52 -42.89
CA PHE A 353 -2.80 -126.22 -43.29
C PHE A 353 -3.91 -125.26 -43.73
N CYS A 354 -4.79 -125.69 -44.65
CA CYS A 354 -5.91 -124.85 -45.12
C CYS A 354 -6.88 -124.49 -43.98
N SER A 355 -7.17 -125.42 -43.08
CA SER A 355 -8.03 -125.17 -41.90
C SER A 355 -7.40 -124.15 -40.94
N THR A 356 -6.08 -124.25 -40.72
CA THR A 356 -5.33 -123.31 -39.87
C THR A 356 -5.31 -121.92 -40.50
N GLN A 357 -5.07 -121.82 -41.81
CA GLN A 357 -5.08 -120.54 -42.51
C GLN A 357 -6.47 -119.90 -42.54
N TYR A 358 -7.53 -120.68 -42.80
CA TYR A 358 -8.90 -120.19 -42.74
C TYR A 358 -9.25 -119.61 -41.35
N THR A 359 -8.90 -120.33 -40.27
CA THR A 359 -9.14 -119.87 -38.90
C THR A 359 -8.37 -118.59 -38.58
N ARG A 360 -7.12 -118.50 -39.03
CA ARG A 360 -6.28 -117.32 -38.84
C ARG A 360 -6.84 -116.10 -39.58
N GLU A 361 -7.23 -116.27 -40.85
CA GLU A 361 -7.78 -115.21 -41.69
C GLU A 361 -9.13 -114.70 -41.15
N ARG A 362 -9.99 -115.62 -40.69
CA ARG A 362 -11.25 -115.24 -40.02
C ARG A 362 -11.01 -114.45 -38.74
N LYS A 363 -10.06 -114.87 -37.91
CA LYS A 363 -9.70 -114.15 -36.69
C LYS A 363 -9.22 -112.73 -36.99
N LEU A 364 -8.39 -112.57 -38.03
CA LEU A 364 -7.93 -111.26 -38.47
C LEU A 364 -9.08 -110.41 -39.02
N GLU A 365 -9.98 -110.97 -39.82
CA GLU A 365 -11.16 -110.24 -40.31
C GLU A 365 -12.02 -109.69 -39.17
N GLU A 366 -12.33 -110.51 -38.16
CA GLU A 366 -13.11 -110.09 -36.98
C GLU A 366 -12.40 -108.99 -36.18
N GLU A 367 -11.07 -109.08 -36.04
CA GLU A 367 -10.28 -108.06 -35.36
C GLU A 367 -10.24 -106.72 -36.12
N TYR A 368 -10.10 -106.76 -37.45
CA TYR A 368 -10.14 -105.54 -38.27
C TYR A 368 -11.56 -104.96 -38.37
N ALA A 369 -12.61 -105.78 -38.32
CA ALA A 369 -14.00 -105.34 -38.24
C ALA A 369 -14.25 -104.52 -36.95
N PHE A 370 -13.74 -105.04 -35.84
CA PHE A 370 -13.83 -104.39 -34.54
C PHE A 370 -13.06 -103.06 -34.52
N LYS A 371 -11.81 -103.06 -35.01
CA LYS A 371 -10.99 -101.83 -35.12
C LYS A 371 -11.64 -100.78 -36.02
N SER A 372 -12.27 -101.20 -37.12
CA SER A 372 -13.02 -100.33 -38.02
C SER A 372 -14.21 -99.68 -37.31
N ASN A 373 -15.08 -100.46 -36.67
CA ASN A 373 -16.24 -99.90 -35.95
C ASN A 373 -15.86 -98.94 -34.81
N ILE A 374 -14.77 -99.23 -34.09
CA ILE A 374 -14.30 -98.33 -33.02
C ILE A 374 -13.68 -97.04 -33.60
N SER A 375 -13.00 -97.11 -34.74
CA SER A 375 -12.44 -95.89 -35.34
C SER A 375 -13.51 -94.85 -35.74
N ILE A 376 -14.75 -95.27 -36.05
CA ILE A 376 -15.87 -94.35 -36.26
C ILE A 376 -16.30 -93.67 -34.96
N SER A 377 -16.30 -94.39 -33.84
CA SER A 377 -16.75 -93.82 -32.56
C SER A 377 -15.74 -92.88 -31.91
N LEU A 378 -14.47 -92.88 -32.38
CA LEU A 378 -13.40 -92.03 -31.84
C LEU A 378 -13.68 -90.53 -32.01
N ILE A 379 -14.26 -90.09 -33.14
CA ILE A 379 -14.56 -88.67 -33.40
C ILE A 379 -15.61 -88.14 -32.38
N PRO A 380 -16.77 -88.78 -32.16
CA PRO A 380 -17.70 -88.39 -31.11
C PRO A 380 -17.09 -88.32 -29.71
N TYR A 381 -16.16 -89.22 -29.34
CA TYR A 381 -15.47 -89.17 -28.05
C TYR A 381 -14.55 -87.96 -27.92
N GLN A 382 -13.85 -87.58 -29.00
CA GLN A 382 -13.01 -86.38 -29.03
C GLN A 382 -13.84 -85.10 -28.86
N GLU A 383 -14.99 -84.99 -29.55
CA GLU A 383 -15.91 -83.84 -29.38
C GLU A 383 -16.49 -83.75 -27.96
N LEU A 384 -16.74 -84.89 -27.31
CA LEU A 384 -17.25 -84.94 -25.94
C LEU A 384 -16.20 -84.45 -24.94
N VAL A 385 -14.92 -84.79 -25.16
CA VAL A 385 -13.79 -84.28 -24.38
C VAL A 385 -13.63 -82.78 -24.58
N GLU A 386 -13.66 -82.29 -25.82
CA GLU A 386 -13.54 -80.87 -26.15
C GLU A 386 -14.62 -80.03 -25.43
N LYS A 387 -15.88 -80.47 -25.45
CA LYS A 387 -16.99 -79.80 -24.76
C LYS A 387 -16.89 -79.81 -23.23
N LEU A 388 -16.30 -80.85 -22.64
CA LEU A 388 -16.11 -80.96 -21.19
C LEU A 388 -14.91 -80.14 -20.70
N VAL A 389 -13.81 -80.15 -21.46
CA VAL A 389 -12.59 -79.37 -21.20
C VAL A 389 -12.83 -77.86 -21.31
N ALA A 390 -13.74 -77.43 -22.20
CA ALA A 390 -14.16 -76.04 -22.35
C ALA A 390 -15.01 -75.52 -21.16
N LYS A 391 -15.64 -76.40 -20.36
CA LYS A 391 -16.54 -76.03 -19.26
C LYS A 391 -15.93 -76.17 -17.85
N GLY A 392 -14.73 -76.73 -17.70
CA GLY A 392 -14.17 -77.12 -16.38
C GLY A 392 -12.78 -76.57 -16.06
N LYS A 393 -12.49 -76.41 -14.75
CA LYS A 393 -11.20 -76.03 -14.15
C LYS A 393 -10.10 -77.06 -14.46
N PRO A 394 -8.81 -76.67 -14.43
CA PRO A 394 -7.69 -77.48 -14.94
C PRO A 394 -7.54 -78.87 -14.30
N GLU A 395 -7.94 -79.07 -13.03
CA GLU A 395 -7.80 -80.34 -12.31
C GLU A 395 -8.74 -81.45 -12.79
N ASP A 396 -9.90 -81.10 -13.38
CA ASP A 396 -10.85 -82.09 -13.89
C ASP A 396 -10.41 -82.66 -15.25
N ARG A 397 -9.60 -81.89 -16.01
CA ARG A 397 -9.12 -82.29 -17.34
C ARG A 397 -8.27 -83.55 -17.30
N GLU A 398 -7.48 -83.71 -16.25
CA GLU A 398 -6.55 -84.83 -16.11
C GLU A 398 -7.31 -86.15 -15.85
N LYS A 399 -8.30 -86.11 -14.94
CA LYS A 399 -9.18 -87.27 -14.64
C LYS A 399 -10.05 -87.69 -15.83
N PHE A 400 -10.58 -86.72 -16.58
CA PHE A 400 -11.34 -87.04 -17.79
C PHE A 400 -10.46 -87.61 -18.90
N THR A 401 -9.24 -87.09 -19.06
CA THR A 401 -8.26 -87.63 -20.02
C THR A 401 -7.87 -89.06 -19.64
N GLU A 402 -7.63 -89.33 -18.36
CA GLU A 402 -7.33 -90.68 -17.85
C GLU A 402 -8.50 -91.64 -18.05
N PHE A 403 -9.73 -91.24 -17.70
CA PHE A 403 -10.93 -92.05 -17.92
C PHE A 403 -11.15 -92.38 -19.40
N ILE A 404 -10.86 -91.45 -20.30
CA ILE A 404 -10.99 -91.66 -21.75
C ILE A 404 -9.87 -92.55 -22.26
N ILE A 405 -8.61 -92.35 -21.84
CA ILE A 405 -7.50 -93.26 -22.16
C ILE A 405 -7.82 -94.67 -21.68
N GLU A 406 -8.36 -94.83 -20.47
CA GLU A 406 -8.74 -96.13 -19.92
C GLU A 406 -9.93 -96.75 -20.66
N SER A 407 -10.96 -95.95 -20.99
CA SER A 407 -12.15 -96.41 -21.72
C SER A 407 -11.82 -96.79 -23.16
N ILE A 408 -11.02 -95.97 -23.84
CA ILE A 408 -10.43 -96.28 -25.15
C ILE A 408 -9.60 -97.55 -25.00
N SER A 409 -8.67 -97.65 -24.05
CA SER A 409 -7.85 -98.85 -23.87
C SER A 409 -8.70 -100.11 -23.65
N LYS A 410 -9.75 -100.04 -22.83
CA LYS A 410 -10.67 -101.18 -22.58
C LYS A 410 -11.50 -101.55 -23.80
N VAL A 411 -12.01 -100.56 -24.55
CA VAL A 411 -12.79 -100.79 -25.77
C VAL A 411 -11.91 -101.26 -26.93
N PHE A 412 -10.67 -100.75 -27.06
CA PHE A 412 -9.71 -101.15 -28.08
C PHE A 412 -8.97 -102.46 -27.76
N THR A 413 -9.10 -103.00 -26.55
CA THR A 413 -8.58 -104.34 -26.23
C THR A 413 -9.45 -105.39 -26.91
N SER A 414 -8.94 -105.96 -28.00
CA SER A 414 -9.65 -106.94 -28.83
C SER A 414 -10.23 -108.10 -27.97
N PRO A 415 -11.54 -108.42 -28.06
CA PRO A 415 -12.17 -109.53 -27.34
C PRO A 415 -11.50 -110.89 -27.61
N THR A 416 -10.84 -111.01 -28.77
CA THR A 416 -10.17 -112.23 -29.22
C THR A 416 -8.88 -112.56 -28.46
N SER A 417 -8.30 -111.59 -27.75
CA SER A 417 -7.13 -111.81 -26.87
C SER A 417 -7.50 -112.55 -25.58
N ARG A 418 -8.71 -112.30 -25.04
CA ARG A 418 -9.20 -112.94 -23.81
C ARG A 418 -9.71 -114.36 -24.01
N ILE A 419 -10.16 -114.73 -25.22
CA ILE A 419 -10.73 -116.06 -25.49
C ILE A 419 -9.71 -117.00 -26.16
N PHE A 420 -8.71 -116.49 -26.89
CA PHE A 420 -7.78 -117.31 -27.69
C PHE A 420 -6.30 -116.93 -27.57
N GLY A 421 -5.87 -116.35 -26.43
CA GLY A 421 -4.47 -116.00 -26.19
C GLY A 421 -3.65 -117.19 -25.70
N ARG A 422 -2.79 -117.77 -26.55
CA ARG A 422 -1.65 -118.61 -26.14
C ARG A 422 -0.38 -117.91 -26.64
N ASN A 423 0.50 -117.55 -25.72
CA ASN A 423 1.70 -116.74 -25.97
C ASN A 423 2.68 -117.42 -26.93
N GLN A 424 3.26 -116.65 -27.85
CA GLN A 424 4.32 -117.09 -28.77
C GLN A 424 5.66 -117.18 -28.05
N SER A 425 5.93 -118.34 -27.42
CA SER A 425 7.26 -118.88 -27.13
C SER A 425 7.05 -120.27 -26.51
N ASP A 426 7.74 -121.27 -27.03
CA ASP A 426 7.67 -122.70 -26.68
C ASP A 426 6.53 -123.52 -27.32
N VAL A 427 6.74 -123.92 -28.57
CA VAL A 427 6.20 -125.21 -29.07
C VAL A 427 7.37 -126.04 -29.56
N LYS A 428 7.83 -126.95 -28.69
CA LYS A 428 8.74 -128.05 -29.09
C LYS A 428 7.98 -128.98 -30.04
N PRO A 429 8.61 -129.55 -31.08
CA PRO A 429 7.94 -130.35 -32.12
C PRO A 429 7.25 -131.63 -31.60
N ASP A 430 7.47 -132.02 -30.34
CA ASP A 430 7.17 -133.34 -29.80
C ASP A 430 5.71 -133.51 -29.30
N GLU A 431 4.98 -132.42 -28.99
CA GLU A 431 3.57 -132.50 -28.55
C GLU A 431 2.56 -132.46 -29.69
N ALA A 432 2.88 -131.79 -30.80
CA ALA A 432 2.12 -131.88 -32.04
C ALA A 432 2.18 -133.30 -32.61
N VAL A 433 3.35 -133.96 -32.52
CA VAL A 433 3.55 -135.35 -32.95
C VAL A 433 2.79 -136.34 -32.07
N LYS A 434 2.63 -136.09 -30.75
CA LYS A 434 1.81 -136.93 -29.85
C LYS A 434 0.30 -136.77 -30.03
N GLN A 435 -0.20 -135.56 -30.34
CA GLN A 435 -1.62 -135.37 -30.70
C GLN A 435 -1.94 -135.94 -32.08
N ILE A 436 -1.00 -135.85 -33.04
CA ILE A 436 -1.08 -136.51 -34.35
C ILE A 436 -1.01 -138.04 -34.19
N GLY A 437 -0.17 -138.55 -33.28
CA GLY A 437 -0.07 -139.98 -32.98
C GLY A 437 -1.37 -140.58 -32.43
N LYS A 438 -2.04 -139.90 -31.47
CA LYS A 438 -3.34 -140.34 -30.92
C LYS A 438 -4.49 -140.25 -31.92
N THR A 439 -4.44 -139.29 -32.84
CA THR A 439 -5.45 -139.15 -33.90
C THR A 439 -5.19 -140.14 -35.05
N LEU A 440 -3.94 -140.45 -35.39
CA LEU A 440 -3.60 -141.53 -36.31
C LEU A 440 -3.99 -142.91 -35.75
N GLU A 441 -3.77 -143.18 -34.47
CA GLU A 441 -4.13 -144.45 -33.83
C GLU A 441 -5.65 -144.67 -33.77
N THR A 442 -6.42 -143.59 -33.65
CA THR A 442 -7.90 -143.63 -33.69
C THR A 442 -8.43 -143.82 -35.12
N VAL A 443 -7.71 -143.32 -36.13
CA VAL A 443 -8.05 -143.43 -37.56
C VAL A 443 -7.54 -144.74 -38.20
N LEU A 444 -6.49 -145.37 -37.66
CA LEU A 444 -5.92 -146.64 -38.15
C LEU A 444 -6.59 -147.90 -37.57
N LYS A 445 -7.19 -147.83 -36.37
CA LYS A 445 -7.94 -148.96 -35.77
C LYS A 445 -9.03 -149.58 -36.66
N PRO A 446 -9.78 -148.81 -37.47
CA PRO A 446 -10.73 -149.38 -38.45
C PRO A 446 -10.07 -150.06 -39.66
N PHE A 447 -8.79 -149.80 -39.93
CA PHE A 447 -8.05 -150.35 -41.08
C PHE A 447 -7.23 -151.62 -40.72
N GLU A 448 -6.89 -151.85 -39.45
CA GLU A 448 -6.32 -153.14 -38.98
C GLU A 448 -7.26 -154.32 -39.18
N SER A 449 -8.57 -154.12 -39.04
CA SER A 449 -9.60 -155.13 -39.29
C SER A 449 -9.79 -155.46 -40.77
N ILE A 450 -9.39 -154.56 -41.68
CA ILE A 450 -9.43 -154.77 -43.14
C ILE A 450 -8.16 -155.50 -43.62
N PHE A 451 -7.03 -155.36 -42.92
CA PHE A 451 -5.77 -156.04 -43.26
C PHE A 451 -5.73 -157.52 -42.85
N LYS A 452 -6.65 -157.99 -42.00
CA LYS A 452 -6.81 -159.40 -41.62
C LYS A 452 -7.64 -160.26 -42.59
N ILE A 453 -8.25 -159.67 -43.62
CA ILE A 453 -9.12 -160.40 -44.57
C ILE A 453 -8.47 -160.55 -45.97
N ILE A 454 -7.28 -159.96 -46.20
CA ILE A 454 -6.55 -160.05 -47.48
C ILE A 454 -5.09 -160.48 -47.24
N LYS A 455 -4.94 -161.71 -46.76
CA LYS A 455 -3.84 -162.66 -47.01
C LYS A 455 -4.41 -164.05 -46.65
N PRO A 456 -4.03 -165.13 -47.36
CA PRO A 456 -4.66 -166.45 -47.20
C PRO A 456 -4.64 -166.96 -45.76
#